data_AF-C4Z264-F1
#
_entry.id   AF-C4Z264-F1
#
_cell.length_a   1.000
_cell.length_b   1.000
_cell.length_c   1.000
_cell.angle_alpha   90.00
_cell.angle_beta   90.00
_cell.angle_gamma   90.00
#
_symmetry.space_group_name_H-M   'P 1'
#
loop_
_entity.id
_entity.type
_entity.pdbx_description
1 polymer ?
#
loop_
_entity_poly.entity_id
_entity_poly.type
_entity_poly.pdbx_seq_one_letter_code
_entity_poly.pdbx_strand_id
1 'polypeptide(L)'
;MLNYINNNLVLINEYQNLYLHEISIDKLIEGFRTEEIIMHNGFDYGRFRVFIDSCLLLLNKEKLNNYYKNRYSFKDFIKEVENDINLKDYYELIKQEQLTSDISNICLYHSFENKKKNPWDQVMTIRNAMAHMQYGYFSSQKNGTMIYYYLYNKDHGIRKDSGIVFEWVLHELIQRFFSNYSSGLLFKYTFFSRYSFRLRKKSIWKYYFYEITPKICNENLYNGYNQGIMSKLAKVSQDNKKLLRFLKENNERINVKELELNRTIKIRNYKKLAKKLKLQTRDDYIYGLKAFLDFEGELSNFLIHISQLNNVFYSYCTKRDSENVTQNEIEKYKKQLEKSLLELREDKNAKISFKIGFVYLYAMNFALRTEDDDYEELKYQELNVSKFKYQKENWIQYSQRNKTQNCLFPRYIVERMRNSLMHGNIEILLNNKGKIEFIFRDKYNKRDEVISIILEDLEEFLSQKCLYTGIPKKTLTFLVQKS
;
A
#
# COMPACT_ATOMS: atom_id res chain seq x y z
N MET A 1 3.80 -25.01 5.88
CA MET A 1 4.00 -23.55 5.70
C MET A 1 3.63 -23.19 4.28
N LEU A 2 2.80 -22.16 4.06
CA LEU A 2 2.50 -21.68 2.70
C LEU A 2 3.72 -20.96 2.13
N ASN A 3 4.04 -21.11 0.85
CA ASN A 3 5.00 -20.21 0.19
C ASN A 3 4.46 -18.75 0.22
N TYR A 4 5.36 -17.77 0.23
CA TYR A 4 5.07 -16.34 0.38
C TYR A 4 3.99 -15.79 -0.57
N ILE A 5 4.07 -16.06 -1.88
CA ILE A 5 3.07 -15.57 -2.86
C ILE A 5 1.68 -16.17 -2.58
N ASN A 6 1.63 -17.41 -2.10
CA ASN A 6 0.37 -18.06 -1.73
C ASN A 6 -0.19 -17.50 -0.43
N ASN A 7 0.66 -17.25 0.55
CA ASN A 7 0.28 -16.60 1.80
C ASN A 7 -0.41 -15.26 1.51
N ASN A 8 0.20 -14.46 0.64
CA ASN A 8 -0.37 -13.19 0.20
C ASN A 8 -1.72 -13.37 -0.47
N LEU A 9 -1.83 -14.29 -1.42
CA LEU A 9 -3.08 -14.52 -2.14
C LEU A 9 -4.22 -14.97 -1.21
N VAL A 10 -3.93 -15.86 -0.26
CA VAL A 10 -4.92 -16.33 0.73
C VAL A 10 -5.42 -15.16 1.56
N LEU A 11 -4.52 -14.38 2.15
CA LEU A 11 -4.90 -13.26 3.02
C LEU A 11 -5.60 -12.12 2.26
N ILE A 12 -5.23 -11.86 0.99
CA ILE A 12 -5.97 -10.91 0.13
C ILE A 12 -7.41 -11.38 -0.07
N ASN A 13 -7.62 -12.67 -0.37
CA ASN A 13 -8.97 -13.23 -0.57
C ASN A 13 -9.80 -13.13 0.73
N GLU A 14 -9.21 -13.51 1.86
CA GLU A 14 -9.89 -13.48 3.15
C GLU A 14 -10.27 -12.07 3.56
N TYR A 15 -9.34 -11.12 3.48
CA TYR A 15 -9.64 -9.73 3.76
C TYR A 15 -10.70 -9.19 2.80
N GLN A 16 -10.63 -9.52 1.50
CA GLN A 16 -11.68 -9.10 0.58
C GLN A 16 -13.07 -9.64 0.97
N ASN A 17 -13.15 -10.88 1.43
CA ASN A 17 -14.40 -11.49 1.88
C ASN A 17 -15.00 -10.76 3.08
N LEU A 18 -14.16 -10.26 4.00
CA LEU A 18 -14.62 -9.44 5.13
C LEU A 18 -15.34 -8.15 4.69
N TYR A 19 -15.05 -7.63 3.49
CA TYR A 19 -15.62 -6.37 2.96
C TYR A 19 -16.54 -6.56 1.74
N LEU A 20 -16.83 -7.80 1.33
CA LEU A 20 -17.47 -8.09 0.03
C LEU A 20 -18.86 -7.43 -0.14
N HIS A 21 -19.66 -7.41 0.93
CA HIS A 21 -21.02 -6.86 0.91
C HIS A 21 -21.08 -5.43 1.46
N GLU A 22 -20.36 -5.18 2.55
CA GLU A 22 -20.31 -3.88 3.23
C GLU A 22 -19.01 -3.74 4.02
N ILE A 23 -18.59 -2.49 4.23
CA ILE A 23 -17.46 -2.18 5.12
C ILE A 23 -18.04 -1.97 6.53
N SER A 24 -18.20 -3.07 7.26
CA SER A 24 -18.77 -3.07 8.61
C SER A 24 -17.71 -3.34 9.67
N ILE A 25 -17.24 -2.27 10.30
CA ILE A 25 -16.22 -2.36 11.36
C ILE A 25 -16.78 -3.04 12.62
N ASP A 26 -18.09 -2.91 12.87
CA ASP A 26 -18.73 -3.58 13.99
C ASP A 26 -18.71 -5.11 13.80
N LYS A 27 -18.94 -5.59 12.57
CA LYS A 27 -18.79 -7.02 12.24
C LYS A 27 -17.35 -7.50 12.36
N LEU A 28 -16.37 -6.68 11.94
CA LEU A 28 -14.95 -7.00 12.12
C LEU A 28 -14.57 -7.13 13.59
N ILE A 29 -15.02 -6.19 14.43
CA ILE A 29 -14.76 -6.22 15.87
C ILE A 29 -15.40 -7.45 16.51
N GLU A 30 -16.64 -7.79 16.12
CA GLU A 30 -17.31 -8.97 16.66
C GLU A 30 -16.63 -10.28 16.21
N GLY A 31 -16.24 -10.38 14.93
CA GLY A 31 -15.47 -11.51 14.43
C GLY A 31 -14.09 -11.63 15.10
N PHE A 32 -13.47 -10.51 15.47
CA PHE A 32 -12.22 -10.49 16.24
C PHE A 32 -12.44 -10.95 17.69
N ARG A 33 -13.52 -10.52 18.33
CA ARG A 33 -13.89 -10.94 19.69
C ARG A 33 -14.16 -12.43 19.79
N THR A 34 -14.88 -12.97 18.81
CA THR A 34 -15.20 -14.41 18.72
C THR A 34 -14.06 -15.23 18.10
N GLU A 35 -13.04 -14.57 17.56
CA GLU A 35 -11.89 -15.15 16.84
C GLU A 35 -12.25 -15.88 15.55
N GLU A 36 -13.49 -15.76 15.08
CA GLU A 36 -13.97 -16.38 13.83
C GLU A 36 -13.19 -15.91 12.59
N ILE A 37 -12.60 -14.72 12.65
CA ILE A 37 -11.82 -14.13 11.54
C ILE A 37 -10.30 -14.31 11.71
N ILE A 38 -9.85 -14.96 12.79
CA ILE A 38 -8.44 -15.26 13.06
C ILE A 38 -8.15 -16.68 12.57
N MET A 39 -7.74 -16.78 11.30
CA MET A 39 -7.61 -18.08 10.61
C MET A 39 -6.16 -18.53 10.41
N HIS A 40 -5.18 -17.66 10.71
CA HIS A 40 -3.76 -17.93 10.53
C HIS A 40 -2.96 -17.70 11.81
N ASN A 41 -1.71 -18.18 11.82
CA ASN A 41 -0.78 -17.94 12.91
C ASN A 41 -0.04 -16.59 12.74
N GLY A 42 0.70 -16.20 13.78
CA GLY A 42 1.49 -14.96 13.75
C GLY A 42 2.49 -14.89 12.59
N PHE A 43 3.12 -16.01 12.21
CA PHE A 43 4.12 -16.01 11.12
C PHE A 43 3.51 -15.68 9.75
N ASP A 44 2.33 -16.22 9.46
CA ASP A 44 1.61 -15.97 8.21
C ASP A 44 1.16 -14.50 8.10
N TYR A 45 0.62 -13.92 9.18
CA TYR A 45 0.29 -12.49 9.24
C TYR A 45 1.55 -11.59 9.20
N GLY A 46 2.65 -12.02 9.82
CA GLY A 46 3.94 -11.31 9.79
C GLY A 46 4.53 -11.22 8.38
N ARG A 47 4.45 -12.31 7.60
CA ARG A 47 4.86 -12.28 6.18
C ARG A 47 3.96 -11.38 5.33
N PHE A 48 2.67 -11.37 5.61
CA PHE A 48 1.74 -10.47 4.91
C PHE A 48 1.98 -9.00 5.26
N ARG A 49 2.41 -8.70 6.49
CA ARG A 49 2.87 -7.35 6.87
C ARG A 49 3.99 -6.88 5.95
N VAL A 50 5.00 -7.71 5.70
CA VAL A 50 6.10 -7.39 4.77
C VAL A 50 5.57 -7.12 3.34
N PHE A 51 4.55 -7.85 2.89
CA PHE A 51 3.92 -7.62 1.60
C PHE A 51 3.19 -6.26 1.53
N ILE A 52 2.42 -5.91 2.55
CA ILE A 52 1.71 -4.62 2.60
C ILE A 52 2.69 -3.45 2.76
N ASP A 53 3.73 -3.62 3.56
CA ASP A 53 4.79 -2.63 3.72
C ASP A 53 5.53 -2.38 2.40
N SER A 54 5.79 -3.44 1.63
CA SER A 54 6.32 -3.33 0.27
C SER A 54 5.38 -2.54 -0.64
N CYS A 55 4.07 -2.82 -0.60
CA CYS A 55 3.07 -2.08 -1.37
C CYS A 55 3.06 -0.58 -1.02
N LEU A 56 3.13 -0.24 0.27
CA LEU A 56 3.20 1.16 0.74
C LEU A 56 4.49 1.84 0.30
N LEU A 57 5.63 1.18 0.47
CA LEU A 57 6.94 1.71 0.05
C LEU A 57 6.96 2.02 -1.45
N LEU A 58 6.56 1.05 -2.28
CA LEU A 58 6.60 1.18 -3.73
C LEU A 58 5.61 2.24 -4.24
N LEU A 59 4.40 2.31 -3.66
CA LEU A 59 3.39 3.29 -4.02
C LEU A 59 3.77 4.73 -3.62
N ASN A 60 4.31 4.90 -2.41
CA ASN A 60 4.46 6.23 -1.80
C ASN A 60 5.88 6.80 -1.88
N LYS A 61 6.88 6.04 -2.32
CA LYS A 61 8.26 6.55 -2.44
C LYS A 61 8.38 7.76 -3.36
N GLU A 62 7.73 7.75 -4.53
CA GLU A 62 7.77 8.91 -5.41
C GLU A 62 6.98 10.09 -4.83
N LYS A 63 5.90 9.83 -4.09
CA LYS A 63 5.13 10.88 -3.39
C LYS A 63 5.94 11.55 -2.30
N LEU A 64 6.66 10.78 -1.48
CA LEU A 64 7.57 11.31 -0.47
C LEU A 64 8.58 12.28 -1.10
N ASN A 65 9.15 11.91 -2.26
CA ASN A 65 10.05 12.78 -3.00
C ASN A 65 9.34 13.99 -3.62
N ASN A 66 8.12 13.85 -4.12
CA ASN A 66 7.38 14.95 -4.75
C ASN A 66 6.92 16.00 -3.73
N TYR A 67 6.41 15.57 -2.58
CA TYR A 67 5.82 16.45 -1.56
C TYR A 67 6.82 16.90 -0.49
N TYR A 68 7.83 16.09 -0.20
CA TYR A 68 8.76 16.32 0.92
C TYR A 68 10.24 16.25 0.49
N LYS A 69 10.57 16.49 -0.79
CA LYS A 69 11.96 16.54 -1.26
C LYS A 69 12.86 17.33 -0.29
N ASN A 70 13.93 16.72 0.19
CA ASN A 70 14.91 17.31 1.10
C ASN A 70 14.31 17.81 2.45
N ARG A 71 13.11 17.35 2.84
CA ARG A 71 12.42 17.72 4.09
C ARG A 71 12.17 16.54 5.02
N TYR A 72 12.89 15.46 4.83
CA TYR A 72 12.83 14.28 5.67
C TYR A 72 14.24 13.73 5.89
N SER A 73 14.44 13.01 6.98
CA SER A 73 15.75 12.47 7.36
C SER A 73 15.60 11.05 7.90
N PHE A 74 15.94 10.06 7.08
CA PHE A 74 16.06 8.67 7.55
C PHE A 74 17.20 8.51 8.57
N LYS A 75 18.23 9.37 8.50
CA LYS A 75 19.30 9.37 9.50
C LYS A 75 18.79 9.78 10.88
N ASP A 76 17.98 10.83 10.95
CA ASP A 76 17.43 11.26 12.23
C ASP A 76 16.35 10.29 12.70
N PHE A 77 15.58 9.67 11.80
CA PHE A 77 14.72 8.55 12.16
C PHE A 77 15.46 7.43 12.89
N ILE A 78 16.62 6.99 12.40
CA ILE A 78 17.40 5.92 13.08
C ILE A 78 17.79 6.32 14.51
N LYS A 79 18.07 7.59 14.77
CA LYS A 79 18.38 8.07 16.14
C LYS A 79 17.14 8.05 17.05
N GLU A 80 15.99 8.40 16.51
CA GLU A 80 14.74 8.43 17.28
C GLU A 80 14.22 7.01 17.55
N VAL A 81 14.23 6.14 16.53
CA VAL A 81 13.70 4.77 16.63
C VAL A 81 14.51 3.90 17.59
N GLU A 82 15.80 4.18 17.75
CA GLU A 82 16.66 3.54 18.76
C GLU A 82 16.17 3.80 20.19
N ASN A 83 15.52 4.93 20.42
CA ASN A 83 14.96 5.31 21.71
C ASN A 83 13.46 5.00 21.84
N ASP A 84 12.85 4.32 20.85
CA ASP A 84 11.43 3.98 20.89
C ASP A 84 11.17 2.86 21.90
N ILE A 85 10.43 3.20 22.96
CA ILE A 85 10.08 2.28 24.04
C ILE A 85 9.31 1.06 23.54
N ASN A 86 8.56 1.17 22.44
CA ASN A 86 7.78 0.07 21.88
C ASN A 86 8.65 -0.97 21.16
N LEU A 87 9.89 -0.63 20.82
CA LEU A 87 10.85 -1.51 20.16
C LEU A 87 11.90 -2.09 21.12
N LYS A 88 11.84 -1.73 22.40
CA LYS A 88 12.82 -2.17 23.40
C LYS A 88 12.96 -3.69 23.45
N ASP A 89 11.84 -4.41 23.57
CA ASP A 89 11.82 -5.88 23.65
C ASP A 89 12.37 -6.51 22.36
N TYR A 90 12.07 -5.89 21.21
CA TYR A 90 12.61 -6.32 19.93
C TYR A 90 14.14 -6.12 19.84
N TYR A 91 14.67 -5.02 20.38
CA TYR A 91 16.11 -4.79 20.43
C TYR A 91 16.84 -5.75 21.37
N GLU A 92 16.22 -6.12 22.49
CA GLU A 92 16.73 -7.17 23.37
C GLU A 92 16.73 -8.53 22.66
N LEU A 93 15.68 -8.85 21.92
CA LEU A 93 15.56 -10.07 21.13
C LEU A 93 16.68 -10.20 20.08
N ILE A 94 16.87 -9.21 19.21
CA ILE A 94 17.88 -9.30 18.14
C ILE A 94 19.31 -9.40 18.69
N LYS A 95 19.59 -8.92 19.91
CA LYS A 95 20.91 -9.06 20.53
C LYS A 95 21.20 -10.49 21.03
N GLN A 96 20.16 -11.29 21.27
CA GLN A 96 20.27 -12.68 21.71
C GLN A 96 20.37 -13.66 20.53
N GLU A 97 19.95 -13.23 19.34
CA GLU A 97 19.96 -14.02 18.12
C GLU A 97 21.37 -14.14 17.52
N GLN A 98 21.80 -15.36 17.20
CA GLN A 98 23.18 -15.66 16.78
C GLN A 98 23.66 -14.85 15.56
N LEU A 99 22.77 -14.58 14.60
CA LEU A 99 23.12 -13.84 13.37
C LEU A 99 23.14 -12.33 13.55
N THR A 100 22.61 -11.81 14.66
CA THR A 100 22.44 -10.37 14.89
C THR A 100 23.09 -9.88 16.18
N SER A 101 23.61 -10.77 17.03
CA SER A 101 24.24 -10.45 18.32
C SER A 101 25.41 -9.47 18.19
N ASP A 102 26.17 -9.56 17.10
CA ASP A 102 27.37 -8.75 16.87
C ASP A 102 27.06 -7.39 16.21
N ILE A 103 25.78 -7.13 15.90
CA ILE A 103 25.36 -5.89 15.25
C ILE A 103 25.20 -4.81 16.31
N SER A 104 26.22 -3.95 16.40
CA SER A 104 26.35 -2.95 17.46
C SER A 104 25.33 -1.80 17.38
N ASN A 105 24.91 -1.40 16.17
CA ASN A 105 24.03 -0.25 15.96
C ASN A 105 22.73 -0.68 15.29
N ILE A 106 21.62 -0.08 15.71
CA ILE A 106 20.32 -0.25 15.06
C ILE A 106 20.39 0.28 13.64
N CYS A 107 19.92 -0.52 12.70
CA CYS A 107 19.83 -0.18 11.29
C CYS A 107 18.61 -0.85 10.66
N LEU A 108 18.27 -0.45 9.43
CA LEU A 108 17.21 -1.10 8.66
C LEU A 108 17.75 -2.36 7.98
N TYR A 109 18.98 -2.28 7.48
CA TYR A 109 19.63 -3.31 6.69
C TYR A 109 21.08 -3.49 7.13
N HIS A 110 21.48 -4.74 7.37
CA HIS A 110 22.85 -5.13 7.66
C HIS A 110 23.36 -6.07 6.56
N SER A 111 24.45 -5.69 5.89
CA SER A 111 25.06 -6.47 4.80
C SER A 111 25.92 -7.60 5.36
N PHE A 112 25.78 -8.81 4.83
CA PHE A 112 26.65 -9.95 5.16
C PHE A 112 28.11 -9.74 4.75
N GLU A 113 28.36 -8.82 3.81
CA GLU A 113 29.70 -8.44 3.36
C GLU A 113 30.24 -7.23 4.15
N ASN A 114 29.56 -6.83 5.24
CA ASN A 114 29.92 -5.67 6.08
C ASN A 114 30.03 -4.35 5.30
N LYS A 115 29.34 -4.24 4.15
CA LYS A 115 29.23 -2.99 3.37
C LYS A 115 28.48 -1.94 4.19
N LYS A 116 29.18 -0.89 4.62
CA LYS A 116 28.56 0.24 5.33
C LYS A 116 27.68 1.05 4.38
N LYS A 117 26.40 1.20 4.73
CA LYS A 117 25.42 1.99 3.99
C LYS A 117 24.82 3.07 4.88
N ASN A 118 24.74 4.29 4.35
CA ASN A 118 23.95 5.32 5.03
C ASN A 118 22.45 4.92 5.00
N PRO A 119 21.61 5.50 5.87
CA PRO A 119 20.20 5.12 5.97
C PRO A 119 19.41 5.27 4.66
N TRP A 120 19.74 6.24 3.81
CA TRP A 120 19.09 6.38 2.51
C TRP A 120 19.43 5.22 1.57
N ASP A 121 20.72 4.85 1.49
CA ASP A 121 21.16 3.69 0.70
C ASP A 121 20.56 2.38 1.21
N GLN A 122 20.35 2.24 2.53
CA GLN A 122 19.65 1.09 3.11
C GLN A 122 18.19 1.01 2.60
N VAL A 123 17.43 2.11 2.67
CA VAL A 123 16.05 2.16 2.16
C VAL A 123 15.99 1.85 0.66
N MET A 124 16.92 2.40 -0.14
CA MET A 124 16.97 2.10 -1.58
C MET A 124 17.32 0.64 -1.86
N THR A 125 18.21 0.05 -1.07
CA THR A 125 18.56 -1.38 -1.15
C THR A 125 17.34 -2.25 -0.91
N ILE A 126 16.58 -1.97 0.16
CA ILE A 126 15.33 -2.66 0.51
C ILE A 126 14.26 -2.48 -0.57
N ARG A 127 14.02 -1.24 -1.01
CA ARG A 127 13.04 -0.93 -2.05
C ARG A 127 13.31 -1.71 -3.33
N ASN A 128 14.58 -1.79 -3.75
CA ASN A 128 14.95 -2.52 -4.95
C ASN A 128 14.69 -4.02 -4.81
N ALA A 129 15.03 -4.61 -3.67
CA ALA A 129 14.73 -6.01 -3.43
C ALA A 129 13.23 -6.30 -3.46
N MET A 130 12.45 -5.45 -2.80
CA MET A 130 10.99 -5.52 -2.81
C MET A 130 10.41 -5.40 -4.24
N ALA A 131 10.98 -4.51 -5.06
CA ALA A 131 10.54 -4.30 -6.43
C ALA A 131 10.88 -5.47 -7.38
N HIS A 132 11.76 -6.38 -6.97
CA HIS A 132 12.28 -7.48 -7.78
C HIS A 132 12.05 -8.85 -7.14
N MET A 133 11.24 -8.95 -6.08
CA MET A 133 11.03 -10.19 -5.32
C MET A 133 12.35 -10.84 -4.83
N GLN A 134 13.38 -10.03 -4.58
CA GLN A 134 14.74 -10.47 -4.19
C GLN A 134 14.91 -10.49 -2.67
N TYR A 135 13.92 -11.04 -1.97
CA TYR A 135 13.91 -11.16 -0.52
C TYR A 135 13.17 -12.44 -0.11
N GLY A 136 13.46 -12.94 1.09
CA GLY A 136 12.93 -14.23 1.56
C GLY A 136 13.57 -14.65 2.87
N TYR A 137 13.51 -15.94 3.20
CA TYR A 137 14.04 -16.49 4.46
C TYR A 137 13.60 -15.66 5.68
N PHE A 138 12.35 -15.86 6.07
CA PHE A 138 11.71 -15.15 7.17
C PHE A 138 12.07 -15.84 8.49
N SER A 139 12.85 -15.19 9.35
CA SER A 139 13.19 -15.68 10.68
C SER A 139 12.13 -15.22 11.69
N SER A 140 11.68 -16.14 12.54
CA SER A 140 10.65 -15.87 13.54
C SER A 140 10.85 -16.69 14.81
N GLN A 141 10.35 -16.17 15.93
CA GLN A 141 10.15 -16.94 17.16
C GLN A 141 9.05 -18.00 16.98
N LYS A 142 8.96 -18.95 17.94
CA LYS A 142 7.94 -20.01 17.94
C LYS A 142 6.50 -19.49 17.91
N ASN A 143 6.22 -18.38 18.58
CA ASN A 143 4.91 -17.71 18.59
C ASN A 143 4.59 -17.00 17.26
N GLY A 144 5.50 -17.05 16.27
CA GLY A 144 5.36 -16.41 14.97
C GLY A 144 5.85 -14.96 14.90
N THR A 145 6.46 -14.43 15.97
CA THR A 145 7.04 -13.07 15.96
C THR A 145 8.21 -13.02 14.99
N MET A 146 8.04 -12.24 13.91
CA MET A 146 9.06 -11.93 12.92
C MET A 146 10.23 -11.18 13.56
N ILE A 147 11.45 -11.62 13.25
CA ILE A 147 12.70 -11.01 13.71
C ILE A 147 13.34 -10.25 12.54
N TYR A 148 13.74 -10.98 11.51
CA TYR A 148 14.33 -10.42 10.30
C TYR A 148 13.98 -11.27 9.08
N TYR A 149 14.28 -10.75 7.90
CA TYR A 149 14.28 -11.53 6.67
C TYR A 149 15.50 -11.20 5.81
N TYR A 150 15.84 -12.08 4.89
CA TYR A 150 17.00 -11.92 4.02
C TYR A 150 16.63 -11.13 2.77
N LEU A 151 17.64 -10.43 2.26
CA LEU A 151 17.62 -9.73 1.00
C LEU A 151 18.81 -10.20 0.16
N TYR A 152 18.61 -10.35 -1.14
CA TYR A 152 19.65 -10.79 -2.09
C TYR A 152 19.54 -10.02 -3.41
N ASN A 153 19.89 -8.74 -3.40
CA ASN A 153 19.81 -7.89 -4.58
C ASN A 153 20.69 -8.43 -5.72
N LYS A 154 20.07 -8.69 -6.87
CA LYS A 154 20.73 -9.06 -8.13
C LYS A 154 20.42 -8.02 -9.19
N ASP A 155 21.43 -7.69 -9.98
CA ASP A 155 21.30 -6.82 -11.16
C ASP A 155 21.83 -7.59 -12.36
N HIS A 156 20.98 -7.82 -13.36
CA HIS A 156 21.28 -8.69 -14.51
C HIS A 156 21.83 -10.07 -14.11
N GLY A 157 21.26 -10.67 -13.06
CA GLY A 157 21.69 -11.97 -12.51
C GLY A 157 22.94 -11.91 -11.63
N ILE A 158 23.63 -10.77 -11.53
CA ILE A 158 24.83 -10.60 -10.71
C ILE A 158 24.45 -10.09 -9.32
N ARG A 159 24.81 -10.83 -8.27
CA ARG A 159 24.58 -10.40 -6.88
C ARG A 159 25.34 -9.10 -6.60
N LYS A 160 24.63 -8.05 -6.17
CA LYS A 160 25.19 -6.76 -5.79
C LYS A 160 25.30 -6.61 -4.27
N ASP A 161 24.31 -7.14 -3.57
CA ASP A 161 24.23 -7.05 -2.11
C ASP A 161 23.42 -8.20 -1.52
N SER A 162 23.74 -8.57 -0.30
CA SER A 162 22.98 -9.55 0.46
C SER A 162 23.14 -9.30 1.94
N GLY A 163 22.06 -9.50 2.69
CA GLY A 163 22.04 -9.18 4.10
C GLY A 163 20.70 -9.43 4.75
N ILE A 164 20.54 -8.93 5.96
CA ILE A 164 19.31 -9.02 6.74
C ILE A 164 18.61 -7.67 6.81
N VAL A 165 17.29 -7.71 6.84
CA VAL A 165 16.43 -6.57 7.10
C VAL A 165 15.74 -6.77 8.44
N PHE A 166 15.90 -5.79 9.34
CA PHE A 166 15.27 -5.79 10.65
C PHE A 166 13.81 -5.40 10.51
N GLU A 167 12.93 -6.37 10.65
CA GLU A 167 11.58 -6.26 10.10
C GLU A 167 10.72 -5.27 10.90
N TRP A 168 10.84 -5.21 12.22
CA TRP A 168 10.11 -4.23 13.04
C TRP A 168 10.59 -2.79 12.83
N VAL A 169 11.90 -2.58 12.67
CA VAL A 169 12.47 -1.24 12.42
C VAL A 169 12.04 -0.74 11.04
N LEU A 170 12.02 -1.64 10.05
CA LEU A 170 11.48 -1.31 8.72
C LEU A 170 9.98 -1.02 8.80
N HIS A 171 9.19 -1.85 9.49
CA HIS A 171 7.76 -1.62 9.63
C HIS A 171 7.48 -0.23 10.20
N GLU A 172 8.20 0.17 11.25
CA GLU A 172 8.09 1.51 11.84
C GLU A 172 8.44 2.61 10.83
N LEU A 173 9.53 2.46 10.07
CA LEU A 173 9.89 3.40 8.99
C LEU A 173 8.75 3.52 7.96
N ILE A 174 8.16 2.40 7.54
CA ILE A 174 7.05 2.38 6.58
C ILE A 174 5.83 3.12 7.13
N GLN A 175 5.44 2.83 8.37
CA GLN A 175 4.33 3.50 9.03
C GLN A 175 4.56 5.02 9.14
N ARG A 176 5.79 5.47 9.44
CA ARG A 176 6.07 6.91 9.59
C ARG A 176 6.20 7.66 8.27
N PHE A 177 6.93 7.14 7.30
CA PHE A 177 7.29 7.89 6.08
C PHE A 177 6.42 7.58 4.87
N PHE A 178 5.77 6.41 4.86
CA PHE A 178 5.07 5.90 3.68
C PHE A 178 3.60 5.55 3.97
N SER A 179 3.07 5.94 5.13
CA SER A 179 1.63 5.93 5.41
C SER A 179 1.05 7.36 5.37
N ASN A 180 -0.18 7.47 4.87
CA ASN A 180 -0.94 8.71 4.66
C ASN A 180 -1.97 8.98 5.79
N TYR A 181 -1.84 8.32 6.95
CA TYR A 181 -2.74 8.43 8.12
C TYR A 181 -2.20 9.35 9.22
N SER A 182 -2.99 9.52 10.29
CA SER A 182 -2.66 10.33 11.47
C SER A 182 -1.35 9.94 12.17
N SER A 183 -0.92 8.68 12.04
CA SER A 183 0.33 8.13 12.58
C SER A 183 1.55 8.32 11.66
N GLY A 184 1.35 8.67 10.38
CA GLY A 184 2.41 8.84 9.38
C GLY A 184 2.51 10.23 8.78
N LEU A 185 2.92 10.28 7.51
CA LEU A 185 3.18 11.51 6.78
C LEU A 185 2.06 11.81 5.77
N LEU A 186 1.11 12.65 6.17
CA LEU A 186 0.03 13.10 5.30
C LEU A 186 0.56 13.97 4.14
N PHE A 187 0.65 13.39 2.94
CA PHE A 187 1.20 14.07 1.75
C PHE A 187 0.29 15.19 1.24
N LYS A 188 -1.02 14.94 1.31
CA LYS A 188 -2.07 15.82 0.79
C LYS A 188 -3.34 15.60 1.61
N TYR A 189 -4.07 16.67 1.87
CA TYR A 189 -5.41 16.62 2.45
C TYR A 189 -6.43 17.07 1.41
N THR A 190 -7.50 16.30 1.24
CA THR A 190 -8.53 16.59 0.24
C THR A 190 -9.94 16.55 0.83
N PHE A 191 -10.78 17.49 0.39
CA PHE A 191 -12.18 17.56 0.84
C PHE A 191 -13.06 18.29 -0.18
N PHE A 192 -14.37 18.21 0.02
CA PHE A 192 -15.33 18.92 -0.82
C PHE A 192 -16.04 20.03 -0.06
N SER A 193 -16.34 21.14 -0.75
CA SER A 193 -17.15 22.22 -0.18
C SER A 193 -17.96 22.98 -1.24
N ARG A 194 -19.10 23.55 -0.82
CA ARG A 194 -19.86 24.53 -1.62
C ARG A 194 -19.27 25.94 -1.53
N TYR A 195 -18.42 26.20 -0.55
CA TYR A 195 -17.74 27.48 -0.41
C TYR A 195 -16.55 27.53 -1.37
N SER A 196 -16.39 28.64 -2.08
CA SER A 196 -15.20 28.95 -2.88
C SER A 196 -14.28 29.84 -2.05
N PHE A 197 -13.03 29.41 -1.80
CA PHE A 197 -12.02 30.26 -1.15
C PHE A 197 -11.59 31.39 -2.06
N ARG A 198 -11.53 31.14 -3.38
CA ARG A 198 -11.18 32.17 -4.36
C ARG A 198 -12.20 33.30 -4.42
N LEU A 199 -13.49 32.94 -4.47
CA LEU A 199 -14.58 33.92 -4.57
C LEU A 199 -15.12 34.38 -3.21
N ARG A 200 -14.61 33.79 -2.11
CA ARG A 200 -15.05 34.02 -0.72
C ARG A 200 -16.56 33.93 -0.51
N LYS A 201 -17.25 33.07 -1.27
CA LYS A 201 -18.71 32.91 -1.21
C LYS A 201 -19.15 31.46 -1.33
N LYS A 202 -20.30 31.16 -0.72
CA LYS A 202 -20.98 29.88 -0.85
C LYS A 202 -21.74 29.84 -2.19
N SER A 203 -21.55 28.78 -2.95
CA SER A 203 -22.32 28.51 -4.15
C SER A 203 -23.50 27.60 -3.84
N ILE A 204 -24.63 27.87 -4.49
CA ILE A 204 -25.82 27.00 -4.46
C ILE A 204 -25.64 25.85 -5.48
N TRP A 205 -25.09 26.17 -6.65
CA TRP A 205 -25.04 25.28 -7.82
C TRP A 205 -23.72 24.55 -8.00
N LYS A 206 -22.61 25.10 -7.47
CA LYS A 206 -21.27 24.57 -7.66
C LYS A 206 -20.77 23.83 -6.43
N TYR A 207 -20.07 22.73 -6.68
CA TYR A 207 -19.32 22.00 -5.69
C TYR A 207 -17.84 22.07 -6.07
N TYR A 208 -16.99 22.30 -5.08
CA TYR A 208 -15.55 22.41 -5.27
C TYR A 208 -14.86 21.24 -4.57
N PHE A 209 -13.84 20.72 -5.22
CA PHE A 209 -12.89 19.80 -4.65
C PHE A 209 -11.62 20.58 -4.30
N TYR A 210 -11.13 20.39 -3.08
CA TYR A 210 -9.95 21.07 -2.57
C TYR A 210 -8.82 20.08 -2.39
N GLU A 211 -7.63 20.50 -2.82
CA GLU A 211 -6.38 19.81 -2.53
C GLU A 211 -5.48 20.74 -1.73
N ILE A 212 -5.05 20.29 -0.56
CA ILE A 212 -4.13 21.02 0.31
C ILE A 212 -2.85 20.21 0.42
N THR A 213 -1.72 20.83 0.09
CA THR A 213 -0.39 20.20 0.17
C THR A 213 0.56 21.12 0.94
N PRO A 214 1.63 20.58 1.55
CA PRO A 214 2.63 21.44 2.17
C PRO A 214 3.40 22.21 1.09
N LYS A 215 3.80 23.45 1.38
CA LYS A 215 4.83 24.18 0.61
C LYS A 215 6.21 23.73 1.03
N ILE A 216 7.17 23.82 0.12
CA ILE A 216 8.58 23.58 0.42
C ILE A 216 9.11 24.86 1.09
N CYS A 217 9.20 24.84 2.42
CA CYS A 217 9.71 25.95 3.24
C CYS A 217 10.83 25.42 4.15
N ASN A 218 11.64 26.33 4.71
CA ASN A 218 12.69 26.01 5.70
C ASN A 218 12.08 25.62 7.06
N GLU A 219 11.44 24.45 7.11
CA GLU A 219 11.01 23.80 8.36
C GLU A 219 12.03 22.74 8.80
N ASN A 220 11.94 22.32 10.06
CA ASN A 220 12.72 21.19 10.56
C ASN A 220 12.45 19.94 9.70
N LEU A 221 13.50 19.14 9.46
CA LEU A 221 13.38 17.88 8.72
C LEU A 221 12.43 16.93 9.45
N TYR A 222 11.51 16.31 8.71
CA TYR A 222 10.66 15.25 9.25
C TYR A 222 11.51 14.02 9.59
N ASN A 223 11.50 13.60 10.85
CA ASN A 223 12.30 12.48 11.37
C ASN A 223 11.45 11.24 11.70
N GLY A 224 10.16 11.24 11.34
CA GLY A 224 9.21 10.17 11.66
C GLY A 224 8.45 10.37 12.98
N TYR A 225 9.02 11.15 13.92
CA TYR A 225 8.46 11.34 15.25
C TYR A 225 7.95 12.76 15.51
N ASN A 226 8.50 13.76 14.80
CA ASN A 226 8.05 15.14 14.91
C ASN A 226 6.77 15.42 14.10
N GLN A 227 6.03 16.46 14.49
CA GLN A 227 4.77 16.84 13.84
C GLN A 227 4.97 17.94 12.80
N GLY A 228 4.64 17.66 11.54
CA GLY A 228 4.63 18.64 10.45
C GLY A 228 3.33 19.46 10.35
N ILE A 229 3.30 20.42 9.41
CA ILE A 229 2.11 21.26 9.18
C ILE A 229 0.87 20.44 8.77
N MET A 230 1.06 19.36 8.01
CA MET A 230 -0.04 18.52 7.53
C MET A 230 -0.69 17.68 8.65
N SER A 231 0.09 17.22 9.64
CA SER A 231 -0.49 16.51 10.80
C SER A 231 -1.28 17.46 11.69
N LYS A 232 -0.85 18.73 11.82
CA LYS A 232 -1.64 19.78 12.47
C LYS A 232 -2.94 20.07 11.73
N LEU A 233 -2.90 20.10 10.39
CA LEU A 233 -4.09 20.25 9.55
C LEU A 233 -5.09 19.10 9.78
N ALA A 234 -4.61 17.85 9.79
CA ALA A 234 -5.45 16.66 10.01
C ALA A 234 -6.27 16.77 11.30
N LYS A 235 -5.66 17.24 12.40
CA LYS A 235 -6.32 17.41 13.71
C LYS A 235 -7.46 18.43 13.72
N VAL A 236 -7.42 19.43 12.84
CA VAL A 236 -8.46 20.49 12.76
C VAL A 236 -9.43 20.28 11.60
N SER A 237 -9.19 19.27 10.77
CA SER A 237 -9.83 19.08 9.47
C SER A 237 -11.33 18.81 9.54
N GLN A 238 -11.81 18.21 10.63
CA GLN A 238 -13.23 17.91 10.83
C GLN A 238 -14.06 19.11 11.30
N ASP A 239 -13.41 20.18 11.78
CA ASP A 239 -14.08 21.40 12.22
C ASP A 239 -13.92 22.49 11.15
N ASN A 240 -15.01 22.79 10.45
CA ASN A 240 -15.01 23.79 9.38
C ASN A 240 -14.49 25.16 9.83
N LYS A 241 -14.80 25.62 11.05
CA LYS A 241 -14.33 26.93 11.52
C LYS A 241 -12.82 26.90 11.78
N LYS A 242 -12.33 25.85 12.45
CA LYS A 242 -10.89 25.67 12.71
C LYS A 242 -10.10 25.46 11.43
N LEU A 243 -10.63 24.67 10.50
CA LEU A 243 -10.04 24.47 9.17
C LEU A 243 -9.87 25.80 8.44
N LEU A 244 -10.94 26.61 8.32
CA LEU A 244 -10.86 27.91 7.65
C LEU A 244 -9.83 28.85 8.28
N ARG A 245 -9.78 28.87 9.62
CA ARG A 245 -8.80 29.66 10.37
C ARG A 245 -7.37 29.17 10.09
N PHE A 246 -7.15 27.87 10.17
CA PHE A 246 -5.86 27.24 9.90
C PHE A 246 -5.35 27.56 8.49
N LEU A 247 -6.22 27.46 7.47
CA LEU A 247 -5.85 27.75 6.08
C LEU A 247 -5.43 29.21 5.88
N LYS A 248 -6.03 30.14 6.63
CA LYS A 248 -5.65 31.56 6.58
C LYS A 248 -4.32 31.82 7.27
N GLU A 249 -4.17 31.30 8.49
CA GLU A 249 -2.98 31.49 9.33
C GLU A 249 -1.71 30.84 8.74
N ASN A 250 -1.87 29.80 7.92
CA ASN A 250 -0.75 29.02 7.37
C ASN A 250 -0.60 29.15 5.86
N ASN A 251 -1.18 30.17 5.23
CA ASN A 251 -1.16 30.38 3.77
C ASN A 251 0.25 30.42 3.16
N GLU A 252 1.28 30.81 3.92
CA GLU A 252 2.69 30.80 3.52
C GLU A 252 3.32 29.40 3.55
N ARG A 253 2.73 28.45 4.28
CA ARG A 253 3.25 27.09 4.51
C ARG A 253 2.49 25.99 3.76
N ILE A 254 1.33 26.30 3.20
CA ILE A 254 0.51 25.34 2.45
C ILE A 254 0.14 25.89 1.06
N ASN A 255 -0.08 24.98 0.12
CA ASN A 255 -0.73 25.25 -1.14
C ASN A 255 -2.19 24.82 -1.03
N VAL A 256 -3.10 25.64 -1.57
CA VAL A 256 -4.53 25.32 -1.64
C VAL A 256 -4.96 25.40 -3.10
N LYS A 257 -5.39 24.28 -3.67
CA LYS A 257 -5.90 24.17 -5.02
C LYS A 257 -7.41 23.94 -4.97
N GLU A 258 -8.16 24.78 -5.66
CA GLU A 258 -9.62 24.75 -5.75
C GLU A 258 -10.03 24.30 -7.16
N LEU A 259 -10.79 23.21 -7.25
CA LEU A 259 -11.25 22.62 -8.51
C LEU A 259 -12.78 22.59 -8.57
N GLU A 260 -13.37 23.17 -9.62
CA GLU A 260 -14.82 23.08 -9.84
C GLU A 260 -15.19 21.67 -10.32
N LEU A 261 -15.99 20.94 -9.53
CA LEU A 261 -16.24 19.51 -9.71
C LEU A 261 -16.73 19.14 -11.13
N ASN A 262 -17.69 19.91 -11.66
CA ASN A 262 -18.27 19.66 -12.98
C ASN A 262 -17.29 19.87 -14.15
N ARG A 263 -16.17 20.58 -13.91
CA ARG A 263 -15.10 20.75 -14.90
C ARG A 263 -14.10 19.60 -14.84
N THR A 264 -13.94 18.96 -13.69
CA THR A 264 -12.95 17.90 -13.47
C THR A 264 -13.51 16.51 -13.79
N ILE A 265 -14.76 16.23 -13.42
CA ILE A 265 -15.37 14.91 -13.64
C ILE A 265 -16.74 15.02 -14.29
N LYS A 266 -17.01 14.16 -15.28
CA LYS A 266 -18.32 14.05 -15.93
C LYS A 266 -19.32 13.39 -14.98
N ILE A 267 -20.02 14.21 -14.17
CA ILE A 267 -20.99 13.73 -13.16
C ILE A 267 -22.05 12.77 -13.71
N ARG A 268 -22.49 12.95 -14.96
CA ARG A 268 -23.43 12.01 -15.60
C ARG A 268 -22.86 10.59 -15.67
N ASN A 269 -21.57 10.44 -15.99
CA ASN A 269 -20.93 9.13 -16.05
C ASN A 269 -20.76 8.54 -14.65
N TYR A 270 -20.44 9.39 -13.67
CA TYR A 270 -20.25 8.94 -12.30
C TYR A 270 -21.57 8.46 -11.69
N LYS A 271 -22.69 9.14 -11.98
CA LYS A 271 -24.03 8.67 -11.60
C LYS A 271 -24.36 7.28 -12.14
N LYS A 272 -23.90 6.93 -13.36
CA LYS A 272 -24.06 5.57 -13.90
C LYS A 272 -23.29 4.54 -13.08
N LEU A 273 -22.03 4.86 -12.76
CA LEU A 273 -21.20 4.00 -11.92
C LEU A 273 -21.79 3.84 -10.51
N ALA A 274 -22.19 4.94 -9.87
CA ALA A 274 -22.80 4.93 -8.54
C ALA A 274 -24.06 4.07 -8.47
N LYS A 275 -24.89 4.10 -9.53
CA LYS A 275 -26.06 3.21 -9.66
C LYS A 275 -25.63 1.74 -9.80
N LYS A 276 -24.62 1.45 -10.64
CA LYS A 276 -24.10 0.09 -10.83
C LYS A 276 -23.54 -0.49 -9.53
N LEU A 277 -22.79 0.30 -8.77
CA LEU A 277 -22.17 -0.09 -7.51
C LEU A 277 -23.09 0.04 -6.29
N LYS A 278 -24.37 0.40 -6.49
CA LYS A 278 -25.37 0.54 -5.43
C LYS A 278 -24.87 1.40 -4.26
N LEU A 279 -24.30 2.58 -4.55
CA LEU A 279 -23.91 3.52 -3.48
C LEU A 279 -25.18 4.04 -2.79
N GLN A 280 -25.33 3.72 -1.50
CA GLN A 280 -26.60 3.88 -0.78
C GLN A 280 -26.73 5.24 -0.10
N THR A 281 -25.61 5.81 0.35
CA THR A 281 -25.61 7.05 1.15
C THR A 281 -24.99 8.20 0.37
N ARG A 282 -25.24 9.43 0.84
CA ARG A 282 -24.55 10.62 0.34
C ARG A 282 -23.04 10.53 0.57
N ASP A 283 -22.63 9.96 1.70
CA ASP A 283 -21.21 9.84 2.04
C ASP A 283 -20.53 8.82 1.13
N ASP A 284 -21.17 7.67 0.85
CA ASP A 284 -20.69 6.70 -0.15
C ASP A 284 -20.47 7.38 -1.50
N TYR A 285 -21.42 8.24 -1.92
CA TYR A 285 -21.33 8.96 -3.19
C TYR A 285 -20.15 9.95 -3.20
N ILE A 286 -19.92 10.69 -2.11
CA ILE A 286 -18.84 11.68 -2.01
C ILE A 286 -17.47 11.00 -1.90
N TYR A 287 -17.34 9.98 -1.06
CA TYR A 287 -16.10 9.19 -0.96
C TYR A 287 -15.78 8.49 -2.28
N GLY A 288 -16.78 7.94 -2.97
CA GLY A 288 -16.58 7.37 -4.29
C GLY A 288 -16.10 8.39 -5.34
N LEU A 289 -16.51 9.67 -5.25
CA LEU A 289 -15.96 10.73 -6.10
C LEU A 289 -14.50 11.04 -5.74
N LYS A 290 -14.19 11.04 -4.45
CA LYS A 290 -12.84 11.29 -3.93
C LYS A 290 -11.85 10.28 -4.52
N ALA A 291 -12.24 9.00 -4.65
CA ALA A 291 -11.42 7.96 -5.28
C ALA A 291 -10.92 8.31 -6.70
N PHE A 292 -11.67 9.09 -7.49
CA PHE A 292 -11.22 9.52 -8.82
C PHE A 292 -10.42 10.81 -8.82
N LEU A 293 -10.65 11.69 -7.84
CA LEU A 293 -9.99 13.00 -7.77
C LEU A 293 -8.70 12.94 -6.96
N ASP A 294 -8.57 11.93 -6.09
CA ASP A 294 -7.42 11.68 -5.22
C ASP A 294 -7.13 10.17 -5.11
N PHE A 295 -7.06 9.50 -6.26
CA PHE A 295 -6.83 8.06 -6.31
C PHE A 295 -5.61 7.62 -5.50
N GLU A 296 -4.50 8.34 -5.65
CA GLU A 296 -3.25 8.07 -4.94
C GLU A 296 -3.40 8.09 -3.42
N GLY A 297 -4.13 9.08 -2.87
CA GLY A 297 -4.39 9.16 -1.43
C GLY A 297 -5.32 8.05 -0.97
N GLU A 298 -6.40 7.80 -1.71
CA GLU A 298 -7.40 6.80 -1.38
C GLU A 298 -6.89 5.36 -1.46
N LEU A 299 -6.00 5.06 -2.41
CA LEU A 299 -5.32 3.76 -2.47
C LEU A 299 -4.35 3.58 -1.30
N SER A 300 -3.61 4.63 -0.94
CA SER A 300 -2.74 4.56 0.24
C SER A 300 -3.54 4.34 1.52
N ASN A 301 -4.68 4.99 1.66
CA ASN A 301 -5.58 4.82 2.82
C ASN A 301 -6.09 3.38 2.91
N PHE A 302 -6.50 2.80 1.78
CA PHE A 302 -6.87 1.38 1.72
C PHE A 302 -5.73 0.46 2.19
N LEU A 303 -4.49 0.67 1.72
CA LEU A 303 -3.35 -0.16 2.15
C LEU A 303 -3.09 -0.05 3.65
N ILE A 304 -3.26 1.14 4.23
CA ILE A 304 -3.09 1.37 5.67
C ILE A 304 -4.20 0.67 6.46
N HIS A 305 -5.44 0.75 5.99
CA HIS A 305 -6.56 0.02 6.59
C HIS A 305 -6.27 -1.48 6.68
N ILE A 306 -5.81 -2.09 5.58
CA ILE A 306 -5.43 -3.50 5.53
C ILE A 306 -4.21 -3.77 6.42
N SER A 307 -3.21 -2.89 6.42
CA SER A 307 -2.04 -2.99 7.30
C SER A 307 -2.45 -3.00 8.78
N GLN A 308 -3.35 -2.10 9.19
CA GLN A 308 -3.80 -1.96 10.56
C GLN A 308 -4.62 -3.17 11.02
N LEU A 309 -5.51 -3.69 10.15
CA LEU A 309 -6.22 -4.94 10.39
C LEU A 309 -5.23 -6.11 10.58
N ASN A 310 -4.28 -6.27 9.65
CA ASN A 310 -3.27 -7.32 9.73
C ASN A 310 -2.39 -7.19 10.98
N ASN A 311 -2.02 -5.97 11.36
CA ASN A 311 -1.23 -5.71 12.57
C ASN A 311 -1.98 -6.11 13.83
N VAL A 312 -3.29 -5.88 13.90
CA VAL A 312 -4.13 -6.35 15.02
C VAL A 312 -4.12 -7.87 15.09
N PHE A 313 -4.32 -8.56 13.96
CA PHE A 313 -4.35 -10.03 13.93
C PHE A 313 -2.98 -10.62 14.26
N TYR A 314 -1.92 -10.06 13.67
CA TYR A 314 -0.55 -10.44 13.94
C TYR A 314 -0.21 -10.30 15.42
N SER A 315 -0.43 -9.12 16.00
CA SER A 315 -0.11 -8.83 17.40
C SER A 315 -0.92 -9.70 18.36
N TYR A 316 -2.20 -9.93 18.05
CA TYR A 316 -3.04 -10.83 18.82
C TYR A 316 -2.47 -12.26 18.83
N CYS A 317 -2.17 -12.81 17.66
CA CYS A 317 -1.68 -14.17 17.52
C CYS A 317 -0.33 -14.37 18.21
N THR A 318 0.63 -13.46 18.00
CA THR A 318 1.95 -13.59 18.63
C THR A 318 1.87 -13.49 20.14
N LYS A 319 0.98 -12.65 20.68
CA LYS A 319 0.77 -12.55 22.13
C LYS A 319 0.05 -13.78 22.70
N ARG A 320 -1.02 -14.25 22.05
CA ARG A 320 -1.80 -15.43 22.45
C ARG A 320 -0.93 -16.69 22.47
N ASP A 321 -0.06 -16.84 21.47
CA ASP A 321 0.75 -18.04 21.28
C ASP A 321 2.12 -17.98 22.01
N SER A 322 2.29 -17.01 22.93
CA SER A 322 3.51 -16.86 23.74
C SER A 322 3.48 -17.73 25.01
N GLU A 323 4.62 -18.32 25.38
CA GLU A 323 4.73 -19.32 26.46
C GLU A 323 4.38 -18.78 27.88
N ASN A 324 4.50 -17.47 28.11
CA ASN A 324 4.36 -16.85 29.44
C ASN A 324 3.28 -15.76 29.50
N VAL A 325 2.10 -16.01 28.94
CA VAL A 325 0.97 -15.06 28.97
C VAL A 325 -0.27 -15.73 29.53
N THR A 326 -0.89 -15.11 30.54
CA THR A 326 -2.14 -15.58 31.13
C THR A 326 -3.34 -15.19 30.29
N GLN A 327 -4.44 -15.95 30.39
CA GLN A 327 -5.70 -15.61 29.69
C GLN A 327 -6.18 -14.19 30.02
N ASN A 328 -6.02 -13.75 31.28
CA ASN A 328 -6.41 -12.39 31.70
C ASN A 328 -5.58 -11.30 30.98
N GLU A 329 -4.29 -11.56 30.75
CA GLU A 329 -3.45 -10.64 29.98
C GLU A 329 -3.83 -10.63 28.50
N ILE A 330 -4.16 -11.79 27.91
CA ILE A 330 -4.67 -11.88 26.54
C ILE A 330 -5.96 -11.07 26.40
N GLU A 331 -6.94 -11.24 27.29
CA GLU A 331 -8.21 -10.50 27.24
C GLU A 331 -8.00 -8.99 27.40
N LYS A 332 -7.10 -8.57 28.31
CA LYS A 332 -6.74 -7.15 28.47
C LYS A 332 -6.10 -6.60 27.21
N TYR A 333 -5.22 -7.36 26.56
CA TYR A 333 -4.55 -6.98 25.34
C TYR A 333 -5.52 -6.92 24.15
N LYS A 334 -6.42 -7.89 24.04
CA LYS A 334 -7.49 -7.93 23.03
C LYS A 334 -8.35 -6.67 23.06
N LYS A 335 -8.75 -6.21 24.26
CA LYS A 335 -9.46 -4.94 24.45
C LYS A 335 -8.66 -3.70 24.01
N GLN A 336 -7.33 -3.74 24.08
CA GLN A 336 -6.50 -2.64 23.57
C GLN A 336 -6.49 -2.66 22.03
N LEU A 337 -6.35 -3.83 21.42
CA LEU A 337 -6.38 -4.00 19.96
C LEU A 337 -7.73 -3.63 19.34
N GLU A 338 -8.84 -3.85 20.04
CA GLU A 338 -10.17 -3.38 19.61
C GLU A 338 -10.20 -1.85 19.37
N LYS A 339 -9.43 -1.06 20.14
CA LYS A 339 -9.36 0.39 19.93
C LYS A 339 -8.75 0.73 18.58
N SER A 340 -7.72 -0.01 18.16
CA SER A 340 -7.13 0.12 16.83
C SER A 340 -8.13 -0.28 15.74
N LEU A 341 -8.98 -1.29 15.95
CA LEU A 341 -10.04 -1.62 14.99
C LEU A 341 -11.10 -0.53 14.88
N LEU A 342 -11.41 0.19 15.96
CA LEU A 342 -12.40 1.29 15.93
C LEU A 342 -11.98 2.45 15.02
N GLU A 343 -10.68 2.71 14.86
CA GLU A 343 -10.16 3.76 13.98
C GLU A 343 -10.52 3.49 12.51
N LEU A 344 -10.62 2.22 12.11
CA LEU A 344 -11.00 1.79 10.76
C LEU A 344 -12.39 2.28 10.32
N ARG A 345 -13.20 2.82 11.25
CA ARG A 345 -14.52 3.42 10.94
C ARG A 345 -14.44 4.62 10.01
N GLU A 346 -13.28 5.26 9.88
CA GLU A 346 -13.11 6.36 8.94
C GLU A 346 -13.30 5.93 7.47
N ASP A 347 -13.06 4.65 7.16
CA ASP A 347 -13.15 4.11 5.80
C ASP A 347 -14.49 3.47 5.45
N LYS A 348 -15.48 3.51 6.35
CA LYS A 348 -16.77 2.80 6.16
C LYS A 348 -17.49 3.15 4.84
N ASN A 349 -17.22 4.33 4.28
CA ASN A 349 -17.84 4.81 3.04
C ASN A 349 -16.94 4.64 1.79
N ALA A 350 -15.73 4.07 1.93
CA ALA A 350 -14.72 3.94 0.88
C ALA A 350 -14.95 2.75 -0.07
N LYS A 351 -16.22 2.44 -0.41
CA LYS A 351 -16.60 1.25 -1.20
C LYS A 351 -15.85 1.12 -2.53
N ILE A 352 -15.69 2.23 -3.27
CA ILE A 352 -14.96 2.24 -4.55
C ILE A 352 -13.46 2.00 -4.30
N SER A 353 -12.87 2.69 -3.32
CA SER A 353 -11.45 2.56 -2.96
C SER A 353 -11.12 1.13 -2.55
N PHE A 354 -11.99 0.45 -1.79
CA PHE A 354 -11.81 -0.96 -1.42
C PHE A 354 -11.87 -1.90 -2.62
N LYS A 355 -12.86 -1.73 -3.50
CA LYS A 355 -12.95 -2.56 -4.71
C LYS A 355 -11.67 -2.45 -5.54
N ILE A 356 -11.20 -1.22 -5.76
CA ILE A 356 -9.99 -0.92 -6.53
C ILE A 356 -8.74 -1.42 -5.80
N GLY A 357 -8.67 -1.22 -4.49
CA GLY A 357 -7.56 -1.59 -3.63
C GLY A 357 -7.29 -3.09 -3.60
N PHE A 358 -8.34 -3.92 -3.51
CA PHE A 358 -8.15 -5.37 -3.60
C PHE A 358 -7.65 -5.80 -4.98
N VAL A 359 -8.16 -5.21 -6.07
CA VAL A 359 -7.64 -5.48 -7.42
C VAL A 359 -6.18 -5.06 -7.55
N TYR A 360 -5.78 -3.94 -6.93
CA TYR A 360 -4.39 -3.54 -6.82
C TYR A 360 -3.54 -4.57 -6.07
N LEU A 361 -4.00 -5.11 -4.93
CA LEU A 361 -3.25 -6.15 -4.19
C LEU A 361 -3.07 -7.43 -5.01
N TYR A 362 -4.10 -7.88 -5.75
CA TYR A 362 -3.96 -9.01 -6.67
C TYR A 362 -2.94 -8.71 -7.79
N ALA A 363 -2.99 -7.50 -8.35
CA ALA A 363 -2.05 -7.06 -9.36
C ALA A 363 -0.61 -7.00 -8.84
N MET A 364 -0.41 -6.53 -7.60
CA MET A 364 0.90 -6.54 -6.93
C MET A 364 1.42 -7.95 -6.70
N ASN A 365 0.58 -8.85 -6.17
CA ASN A 365 0.99 -10.24 -5.94
C ASN A 365 1.30 -10.96 -7.26
N PHE A 366 0.54 -10.69 -8.32
CA PHE A 366 0.84 -11.16 -9.68
C PHE A 366 2.17 -10.59 -10.19
N ALA A 367 2.43 -9.30 -10.02
CA ALA A 367 3.70 -8.69 -10.44
C ALA A 367 4.90 -9.33 -9.73
N LEU A 368 4.80 -9.61 -8.42
CA LEU A 368 5.84 -10.33 -7.68
C LEU A 368 6.04 -11.75 -8.21
N ARG A 369 4.95 -12.47 -8.53
CA ARG A 369 5.00 -13.82 -9.13
C ARG A 369 5.74 -13.88 -10.47
N THR A 370 5.81 -12.77 -11.20
CA THR A 370 6.57 -12.70 -12.47
C THR A 370 8.08 -12.66 -12.27
N GLU A 371 8.55 -12.37 -11.06
CA GLU A 371 9.97 -12.31 -10.67
C GLU A 371 10.36 -13.43 -9.68
N ASP A 372 9.39 -14.21 -9.24
CA ASP A 372 9.60 -15.26 -8.25
C ASP A 372 10.24 -16.49 -8.91
N ASP A 373 11.44 -16.83 -8.44
CA ASP A 373 12.22 -17.97 -8.91
C ASP A 373 11.82 -19.31 -8.22
N ASP A 374 10.95 -19.29 -7.21
CA ASP A 374 10.55 -20.47 -6.43
C ASP A 374 9.42 -21.28 -7.12
N TYR A 375 8.66 -20.65 -8.04
CA TYR A 375 7.62 -21.32 -8.82
C TYR A 375 8.03 -21.61 -10.26
N GLU A 376 7.30 -22.54 -10.88
CA GLU A 376 7.36 -22.76 -12.33
C GLU A 376 7.21 -21.45 -13.11
N GLU A 377 7.96 -21.25 -14.18
CA GLU A 377 7.82 -20.05 -15.01
C GLU A 377 6.39 -19.90 -15.55
N LEU A 378 5.92 -18.66 -15.62
CA LEU A 378 4.61 -18.37 -16.21
C LEU A 378 4.59 -18.74 -17.69
N LYS A 379 3.58 -19.52 -18.09
CA LYS A 379 3.36 -19.89 -19.50
C LYS A 379 2.72 -18.74 -20.25
N TYR A 380 3.54 -17.81 -20.75
CA TYR A 380 3.09 -16.64 -21.50
C TYR A 380 2.27 -16.97 -22.76
N GLN A 381 2.37 -18.18 -23.32
CA GLN A 381 1.50 -18.63 -24.43
C GLN A 381 0.01 -18.70 -24.03
N GLU A 382 -0.27 -19.04 -22.77
CA GLU A 382 -1.63 -19.26 -22.26
C GLU A 382 -2.28 -17.97 -21.73
N LEU A 383 -1.54 -16.86 -21.75
CA LEU A 383 -1.90 -15.60 -21.12
C LEU A 383 -2.72 -14.73 -22.08
N ASN A 384 -4.01 -14.54 -21.79
CA ASN A 384 -4.86 -13.66 -22.57
C ASN A 384 -4.70 -12.21 -22.10
N VAL A 385 -4.12 -11.37 -22.96
CA VAL A 385 -3.93 -9.93 -22.74
C VAL A 385 -4.75 -9.05 -23.71
N SER A 386 -5.68 -9.65 -24.46
CA SER A 386 -6.38 -8.99 -25.57
C SER A 386 -7.22 -7.76 -25.18
N LYS A 387 -7.62 -7.67 -23.90
CA LYS A 387 -8.45 -6.57 -23.38
C LYS A 387 -7.66 -5.34 -22.97
N PHE A 388 -6.33 -5.40 -22.97
CA PHE A 388 -5.48 -4.25 -22.71
C PHE A 388 -5.44 -3.32 -23.91
N LYS A 389 -5.58 -2.02 -23.64
CA LYS A 389 -5.28 -0.96 -24.60
C LYS A 389 -3.83 -0.54 -24.44
N TYR A 390 -3.18 -0.25 -25.55
CA TYR A 390 -1.78 0.14 -25.63
C TYR A 390 -1.56 0.97 -26.88
N GLN A 391 -0.42 1.67 -26.93
CA GLN A 391 0.00 2.40 -28.13
C GLN A 391 0.76 1.47 -29.09
N LYS A 392 0.33 1.42 -30.35
CA LYS A 392 0.85 0.48 -31.34
C LYS A 392 2.33 0.72 -31.64
N GLU A 393 2.75 1.98 -31.65
CA GLU A 393 4.12 2.40 -31.92
C GLU A 393 5.08 1.87 -30.85
N ASN A 394 4.70 1.94 -29.58
CA ASN A 394 5.48 1.43 -28.46
C ASN A 394 5.64 -0.09 -28.52
N TRP A 395 4.55 -0.79 -28.84
CA TRP A 395 4.58 -2.23 -29.08
C TRP A 395 5.52 -2.60 -30.24
N ILE A 396 5.46 -1.89 -31.36
CA ILE A 396 6.36 -2.13 -32.51
C ILE A 396 7.82 -1.97 -32.08
N GLN A 397 8.16 -0.88 -31.38
CA GLN A 397 9.53 -0.66 -30.88
C GLN A 397 9.98 -1.76 -29.92
N TYR A 398 9.11 -2.20 -29.01
CA TYR A 398 9.40 -3.29 -28.08
C TYR A 398 9.66 -4.61 -28.82
N SER A 399 8.79 -4.96 -29.77
CA SER A 399 8.91 -6.18 -30.57
C SER A 399 10.20 -6.21 -31.38
N GLN A 400 10.65 -5.06 -31.89
CA GLN A 400 11.90 -4.95 -32.65
C GLN A 400 13.15 -5.14 -31.78
N ARG A 401 13.12 -4.70 -30.52
CA ARG A 401 14.24 -4.85 -29.58
C ARG A 401 14.36 -6.26 -29.01
N ASN A 402 13.24 -6.99 -28.92
CA ASN A 402 13.16 -8.29 -28.26
C ASN A 402 12.92 -9.45 -29.24
N LYS A 403 13.17 -9.29 -30.55
CA LYS A 403 12.77 -10.25 -31.62
C LYS A 403 13.10 -11.74 -31.36
N THR A 404 14.11 -12.03 -30.55
CA THR A 404 14.53 -13.40 -30.20
C THR A 404 13.69 -14.06 -29.11
N GLN A 405 12.82 -13.32 -28.41
CA GLN A 405 11.99 -13.85 -27.35
C GLN A 405 10.64 -14.36 -27.89
N ASN A 406 10.12 -15.42 -27.28
CA ASN A 406 8.78 -15.95 -27.56
C ASN A 406 7.70 -15.19 -26.77
N CYS A 407 6.46 -15.20 -27.29
CA CYS A 407 5.28 -14.61 -26.63
C CYS A 407 5.45 -13.12 -26.31
N LEU A 408 6.03 -12.37 -27.25
CA LEU A 408 6.40 -10.97 -27.08
C LEU A 408 5.25 -10.08 -26.60
N PHE A 409 4.03 -10.30 -27.09
CA PHE A 409 2.92 -9.40 -26.79
C PHE A 409 2.40 -9.56 -25.36
N PRO A 410 2.11 -10.79 -24.85
CA PRO A 410 1.89 -11.01 -23.43
C PRO A 410 3.02 -10.49 -22.54
N ARG A 411 4.29 -10.73 -22.90
CA ARG A 411 5.45 -10.22 -22.15
C ARG A 411 5.47 -8.70 -22.07
N TYR A 412 5.20 -8.02 -23.19
CA TYR A 412 5.10 -6.56 -23.25
C TYR A 412 4.08 -6.01 -22.25
N ILE A 413 2.86 -6.55 -22.25
CA ILE A 413 1.79 -6.11 -21.36
C ILE A 413 2.16 -6.33 -19.89
N VAL A 414 2.66 -7.53 -19.56
CA VAL A 414 3.04 -7.89 -18.19
C VAL A 414 4.20 -7.01 -17.69
N GLU A 415 5.23 -6.78 -18.51
CA GLU A 415 6.38 -5.93 -18.15
C GLU A 415 5.95 -4.48 -17.88
N ARG A 416 5.06 -3.92 -18.72
CA ARG A 416 4.56 -2.55 -18.53
C ARG A 416 3.69 -2.41 -17.29
N MET A 417 2.82 -3.39 -17.04
CA MET A 417 2.02 -3.45 -15.82
C MET A 417 2.90 -3.53 -14.58
N ARG A 418 3.87 -4.46 -14.56
CA ARG A 418 4.82 -4.63 -13.46
C ARG A 418 5.63 -3.36 -13.21
N ASN A 419 6.25 -2.78 -14.24
CA ASN A 419 7.08 -1.58 -14.07
C ASN A 419 6.27 -0.41 -13.50
N SER A 420 5.05 -0.21 -14.00
CA SER A 420 4.14 0.79 -13.46
C SER A 420 3.86 0.56 -11.97
N LEU A 421 3.54 -0.68 -11.57
CA LEU A 421 3.27 -1.05 -10.17
C LEU A 421 4.50 -0.86 -9.27
N MET A 422 5.68 -1.33 -9.68
CA MET A 422 6.91 -1.23 -8.88
C MET A 422 7.33 0.24 -8.67
N HIS A 423 6.98 1.13 -9.60
CA HIS A 423 7.24 2.56 -9.48
C HIS A 423 6.06 3.37 -8.90
N GLY A 424 4.97 2.72 -8.50
CA GLY A 424 3.78 3.39 -7.96
C GLY A 424 3.04 4.28 -8.97
N ASN A 425 3.32 4.13 -10.26
CA ASN A 425 2.82 4.99 -11.34
C ASN A 425 1.51 4.44 -11.91
N ILE A 426 0.48 4.41 -11.08
CA ILE A 426 -0.86 3.93 -11.41
C ILE A 426 -1.90 5.03 -11.25
N GLU A 427 -2.85 5.06 -12.18
CA GLU A 427 -3.95 6.01 -12.17
C GLU A 427 -5.28 5.28 -12.45
N ILE A 428 -6.39 5.88 -12.06
CA ILE A 428 -7.72 5.46 -12.51
C ILE A 428 -8.43 6.62 -13.19
N LEU A 429 -9.23 6.31 -14.20
CA LEU A 429 -10.14 7.27 -14.83
C LEU A 429 -11.55 6.72 -14.89
N LEU A 430 -12.51 7.64 -14.89
CA LEU A 430 -13.90 7.34 -15.19
C LEU A 430 -14.14 7.56 -16.69
N ASN A 431 -14.33 6.47 -17.43
CA ASN A 431 -14.50 6.57 -18.89
C ASN A 431 -15.90 7.04 -19.29
N ASN A 432 -16.08 7.30 -20.59
CA ASN A 432 -17.34 7.81 -21.16
C ASN A 432 -18.54 6.86 -20.97
N LYS A 433 -18.29 5.57 -20.73
CA LYS A 433 -19.33 4.55 -20.46
C LYS A 433 -19.69 4.46 -18.96
N GLY A 434 -19.03 5.23 -18.10
CA GLY A 434 -19.20 5.15 -16.65
C GLY A 434 -18.56 3.90 -16.05
N LYS A 435 -17.49 3.38 -16.67
CA LYS A 435 -16.66 2.31 -16.11
C LYS A 435 -15.34 2.87 -15.60
N ILE A 436 -14.75 2.17 -14.63
CA ILE A 436 -13.43 2.46 -14.08
C ILE A 436 -12.38 1.88 -15.04
N GLU A 437 -11.44 2.71 -15.45
CA GLU A 437 -10.31 2.32 -16.30
C GLU A 437 -9.01 2.49 -15.49
N PHE A 438 -8.28 1.40 -15.31
CA PHE A 438 -6.95 1.38 -14.73
C PHE A 438 -5.93 1.78 -15.79
N ILE A 439 -4.98 2.61 -15.39
CA ILE A 439 -3.91 3.11 -16.23
C ILE A 439 -2.60 2.76 -15.57
N PHE A 440 -1.78 2.02 -16.31
CA PHE A 440 -0.42 1.66 -15.92
C PHE A 440 0.55 2.49 -16.76
N ARG A 441 1.33 3.33 -16.10
CA ARG A 441 2.32 4.20 -16.73
C ARG A 441 3.75 3.73 -16.40
N ASP A 442 4.42 3.14 -17.38
CA ASP A 442 5.85 2.81 -17.28
C ASP A 442 6.68 4.06 -17.62
N LYS A 443 6.95 4.83 -16.57
CA LYS A 443 7.82 6.01 -16.63
C LYS A 443 9.19 5.69 -16.03
N TYR A 444 10.15 5.40 -16.89
CA TYR A 444 11.54 5.13 -16.50
C TYR A 444 12.50 5.67 -17.54
N ASN A 445 13.48 6.47 -17.11
CA ASN A 445 14.38 7.22 -18.02
C ASN A 445 13.58 8.07 -19.04
N LYS A 446 13.89 7.94 -20.34
CA LYS A 446 13.21 8.63 -21.45
C LYS A 446 11.92 7.93 -21.90
N ARG A 447 11.52 6.82 -21.25
CA ARG A 447 10.31 6.05 -21.58
C ARG A 447 9.13 6.60 -20.78
N ASP A 448 8.00 6.80 -21.47
CA ASP A 448 6.69 7.11 -20.90
C ASP A 448 5.64 6.33 -21.71
N GLU A 449 5.51 5.05 -21.39
CA GLU A 449 4.56 4.16 -22.07
C GLU A 449 3.34 3.91 -21.19
N VAL A 450 2.17 3.90 -21.81
CA VAL A 450 0.89 3.71 -21.12
C VAL A 450 0.15 2.51 -21.69
N ILE A 451 -0.26 1.62 -20.79
CA ILE A 451 -1.29 0.61 -21.08
C ILE A 451 -2.49 0.83 -20.15
N SER A 452 -3.69 0.48 -20.61
CA SER A 452 -4.89 0.61 -19.79
C SER A 452 -5.85 -0.55 -19.98
N ILE A 453 -6.69 -0.78 -18.98
CA ILE A 453 -7.69 -1.85 -18.97
C ILE A 453 -8.86 -1.43 -18.09
N ILE A 454 -10.06 -1.87 -18.44
CA ILE A 454 -11.24 -1.61 -17.61
C ILE A 454 -11.20 -2.53 -16.38
N LEU A 455 -11.63 -2.02 -15.22
CA LEU A 455 -11.56 -2.75 -13.95
C LEU A 455 -12.11 -4.18 -14.03
N GLU A 456 -13.30 -4.38 -14.61
CA GLU A 456 -13.89 -5.71 -14.72
C GLU A 456 -13.05 -6.66 -15.60
N ASP A 457 -12.41 -6.12 -16.64
CA ASP A 457 -11.54 -6.89 -17.53
C ASP A 457 -10.19 -7.20 -16.86
N LEU A 458 -9.72 -6.33 -15.94
CA LEU A 458 -8.55 -6.59 -15.10
C LEU A 458 -8.84 -7.66 -14.04
N GLU A 459 -10.04 -7.65 -13.44
CA GLU A 459 -10.51 -8.71 -12.54
C GLU A 459 -10.50 -10.07 -13.25
N GLU A 460 -10.97 -10.13 -14.50
CA GLU A 460 -10.92 -11.33 -15.34
C GLU A 460 -9.49 -11.72 -15.74
N PHE A 461 -8.66 -10.73 -16.09
CA PHE A 461 -7.25 -10.98 -16.42
C PHE A 461 -6.53 -11.65 -15.25
N LEU A 462 -6.71 -11.12 -14.03
CA LEU A 462 -6.09 -11.61 -12.81
C LEU A 462 -6.67 -12.93 -12.33
N SER A 463 -7.85 -13.36 -12.78
CA SER A 463 -8.44 -14.66 -12.41
C SER A 463 -8.04 -15.82 -13.34
N GLN A 464 -7.25 -15.55 -14.38
CA GLN A 464 -6.80 -16.58 -15.32
C GLN A 464 -6.00 -17.68 -14.62
N LYS A 465 -6.41 -18.94 -14.81
CA LYS A 465 -5.78 -20.10 -14.16
C LYS A 465 -4.27 -20.21 -14.43
N CYS A 466 -3.83 -19.83 -15.63
CA CYS A 466 -2.42 -19.89 -16.03
C CYS A 466 -1.50 -19.02 -15.14
N LEU A 467 -2.03 -17.96 -14.53
CA LEU A 467 -1.29 -17.11 -13.58
C LEU A 467 -0.93 -17.82 -12.27
N TYR A 468 -1.66 -18.89 -11.96
CA TYR A 468 -1.53 -19.62 -10.72
C TYR A 468 -1.08 -21.07 -10.95
N THR A 469 -0.39 -21.31 -12.07
CA THR A 469 0.29 -22.60 -12.31
C THR A 469 1.36 -22.82 -11.24
N GLY A 470 1.40 -24.03 -10.68
CA GLY A 470 2.28 -24.38 -9.55
C GLY A 470 1.77 -23.93 -8.16
N ILE A 471 0.68 -23.15 -8.09
CA ILE A 471 0.07 -22.75 -6.82
C ILE A 471 -0.87 -23.87 -6.33
N PRO A 472 -0.78 -24.34 -5.06
CA PRO A 472 -1.59 -25.43 -4.54
C PRO A 472 -3.09 -25.20 -4.76
N LYS A 473 -3.80 -26.22 -5.25
CA LYS A 473 -5.23 -26.13 -5.57
C LYS A 473 -6.12 -25.61 -4.43
N LYS A 474 -5.77 -25.92 -3.17
CA LYS A 474 -6.46 -25.41 -1.97
C LYS A 474 -6.49 -23.88 -1.88
N THR A 475 -5.48 -23.22 -2.47
CA THR A 475 -5.34 -21.76 -2.56
C THR A 475 -6.23 -21.19 -3.68
N LEU A 476 -6.54 -22.00 -4.71
CA LEU A 476 -7.32 -21.59 -5.89
C LEU A 476 -8.83 -21.60 -5.67
N THR A 477 -9.33 -22.34 -4.66
CA THR A 477 -10.77 -22.52 -4.39
C THR A 477 -11.50 -21.19 -4.13
N PHE A 478 -10.79 -20.14 -3.72
CA PHE A 478 -11.35 -18.80 -3.49
C PHE A 478 -11.46 -17.92 -4.74
N LEU A 479 -10.66 -18.17 -5.78
CA LEU A 479 -10.73 -17.41 -7.05
C LEU A 479 -11.97 -17.81 -7.89
N VAL A 480 -12.50 -19.02 -7.66
CA VAL A 480 -13.64 -19.60 -8.40
C VAL A 480 -14.99 -19.06 -7.92
N GLN A 481 -15.09 -18.48 -6.72
CA GLN A 481 -16.36 -17.91 -6.23
C GLN A 481 -16.76 -16.58 -6.91
N LYS A 482 -15.96 -16.10 -7.87
CA LYS A 482 -16.21 -14.86 -8.63
C LYS A 482 -16.57 -15.08 -10.11
N SER A 483 -16.60 -16.32 -10.60
CA SER A 483 -17.10 -16.62 -11.95
C SER A 483 -18.61 -16.78 -11.96
#